data_AF-A0A925Y0M2-F1
#
_entry.id   AF-A0A925Y0M2-F1
#
_cell.length_a   1.000
_cell.length_b   1.000
_cell.length_c   1.000
_cell.angle_alpha   90.00
_cell.angle_beta   90.00
_cell.angle_gamma   90.00
#
_symmetry.space_group_name_H-M   'P 1'
#
loop_
_entity.id
_entity.type
_entity.pdbx_description
1 polymer ?
#
loop_
_entity_poly.entity_id
_entity_poly.type
_entity_poly.pdbx_seq_one_letter_code
_entity_poly.pdbx_strand_id
1 'polypeptide(L)'
;MSTPDGFFATTRWTMVRQAGMSVENALEALCSSYWYPLYAYVRRHGFSKEDAEDLTQAFFAMLLERRDFTALKQENGRFRAFLLAALKNYLANERDRAGRKKRGSHITHFSLDLQSADSTFQIADATTIAPDAAYDREWAVALLGRVISRLQEEAVADSKAERFEHLKAYLTVGRSEIRYAEAAVSLGMDEGAVRVAVHRLRKRYRELLKDEVAQTLSDPAMVEEELAVLLGAFA
;
A
#
# COMPACT_ATOMS: atom_id res chain seq x y z
N MET A 1 -3.37 40.46 -19.20
CA MET A 1 -3.18 39.11 -19.75
C MET A 1 -2.14 38.42 -18.90
N SER A 2 -2.52 37.39 -18.14
CA SER A 2 -1.67 36.30 -17.65
C SER A 2 -2.56 35.22 -17.05
N THR A 3 -2.61 34.07 -17.70
CA THR A 3 -3.04 32.75 -17.20
C THR A 3 -2.03 31.74 -17.77
N PRO A 4 -2.01 30.46 -17.32
CA PRO A 4 -1.65 30.00 -15.98
C PRO A 4 -0.66 28.79 -16.03
N ASP A 5 0.29 28.67 -15.11
CA ASP A 5 1.15 27.46 -14.97
C ASP A 5 1.29 27.12 -13.47
N GLY A 6 1.07 25.90 -12.96
CA GLY A 6 0.72 24.64 -13.58
C GLY A 6 -0.02 23.74 -12.59
N PHE A 7 -1.07 23.09 -13.10
CA PHE A 7 -1.76 21.97 -12.48
C PHE A 7 -0.81 20.75 -12.46
N PHE A 8 -0.38 20.31 -11.28
CA PHE A 8 0.09 18.93 -11.08
C PHE A 8 -0.62 18.33 -9.87
N ALA A 9 -1.07 17.09 -10.08
CA ALA A 9 -2.19 16.47 -9.43
C ALA A 9 -2.06 16.27 -7.91
N THR A 10 -3.08 16.75 -7.22
CA THR A 10 -3.44 16.55 -5.83
C THR A 10 -3.94 15.11 -5.61
N THR A 11 -3.46 14.44 -4.56
CA THR A 11 -4.04 13.28 -3.82
C THR A 11 -2.89 12.71 -2.98
N ARG A 12 -2.94 12.26 -1.72
CA ARG A 12 -4.01 11.91 -0.76
C ARG A 12 -3.69 12.51 0.65
N TRP A 13 -2.45 12.89 0.94
CA TRP A 13 -2.05 13.61 2.18
C TRP A 13 -1.99 15.13 2.02
N THR A 14 -1.57 15.64 0.85
CA THR A 14 -1.73 17.06 0.51
C THR A 14 -3.22 17.45 0.44
N MET A 15 -4.11 16.51 0.11
CA MET A 15 -5.58 16.71 0.17
C MET A 15 -6.13 16.88 1.59
N VAL A 16 -5.62 16.14 2.60
CA VAL A 16 -5.95 16.38 4.02
C VAL A 16 -5.62 17.82 4.42
N ARG A 17 -4.63 18.43 3.76
CA ARG A 17 -4.17 19.80 4.02
C ARG A 17 -4.78 20.89 3.12
N GLN A 18 -5.29 20.58 1.92
CA GLN A 18 -5.69 21.59 0.92
C GLN A 18 -7.13 21.48 0.39
N ALA A 19 -7.81 20.33 0.46
CA ALA A 19 -9.00 20.09 -0.39
C ALA A 19 -10.36 20.07 0.32
N GLY A 20 -10.43 20.22 1.64
CA GLY A 20 -11.73 20.21 2.35
C GLY A 20 -12.51 18.89 2.20
N MET A 21 -11.86 17.79 1.77
CA MET A 21 -12.37 16.44 1.96
C MET A 21 -12.31 16.10 3.45
N SER A 22 -13.32 15.40 3.97
CA SER A 22 -13.30 14.90 5.34
C SER A 22 -12.02 14.07 5.55
N VAL A 23 -11.19 14.46 6.51
CA VAL A 23 -9.94 13.77 6.89
C VAL A 23 -10.18 12.27 7.07
N GLU A 24 -11.39 11.93 7.52
CA GLU A 24 -11.92 10.59 7.74
C GLU A 24 -11.81 9.68 6.51
N ASN A 25 -12.23 10.13 5.31
CA ASN A 25 -12.24 9.26 4.11
C ASN A 25 -10.81 8.98 3.58
N ALA A 26 -9.93 9.97 3.68
CA ALA A 26 -8.53 9.81 3.29
C ALA A 26 -7.79 8.90 4.28
N LEU A 27 -8.08 9.03 5.58
CA LEU A 27 -7.50 8.17 6.59
C LEU A 27 -8.01 6.74 6.48
N GLU A 28 -9.29 6.53 6.21
CA GLU A 28 -9.89 5.21 6.03
C GLU A 28 -9.26 4.45 4.86
N ALA A 29 -9.11 5.09 3.70
CA ALA A 29 -8.44 4.47 2.55
C ALA A 29 -6.97 4.10 2.85
N LEU A 30 -6.28 4.93 3.64
CA LEU A 30 -4.93 4.63 4.11
C LEU A 30 -4.94 3.49 5.14
N CYS A 31 -5.82 3.50 6.13
CA CYS A 31 -5.91 2.43 7.13
C CYS A 31 -6.21 1.07 6.45
N SER A 32 -7.14 1.05 5.50
CA SER A 32 -7.45 -0.12 4.65
C SER A 32 -6.26 -0.61 3.81
N SER A 33 -5.27 0.25 3.58
CA SER A 33 -4.05 -0.09 2.84
C SER A 33 -2.92 -0.63 3.72
N TYR A 34 -2.90 -0.27 5.00
CA TYR A 34 -1.81 -0.57 5.94
C TYR A 34 -2.19 -1.58 7.03
N TRP A 35 -3.47 -1.94 7.17
CA TRP A 35 -3.90 -2.83 8.26
C TRP A 35 -3.27 -4.22 8.18
N TYR A 36 -3.20 -4.84 7.00
CA TYR A 36 -2.63 -6.17 6.88
C TYR A 36 -1.11 -6.19 7.14
N PRO A 37 -0.30 -5.26 6.58
CA PRO A 37 1.11 -5.15 6.94
C PRO A 37 1.34 -4.99 8.45
N LEU A 38 0.54 -4.16 9.12
CA LEU A 38 0.65 -3.96 10.57
C LEU A 38 0.20 -5.19 11.36
N TYR A 39 -0.89 -5.85 10.95
CA TYR A 39 -1.34 -7.12 11.53
C TYR A 39 -0.26 -8.21 11.44
N ALA A 40 0.31 -8.40 10.25
CA ALA A 40 1.38 -9.37 10.02
C ALA A 40 2.62 -9.05 10.88
N TYR A 41 2.95 -7.76 11.02
CA TYR A 41 4.02 -7.32 11.93
C TYR A 41 3.72 -7.70 13.39
N VAL A 42 2.51 -7.45 13.88
CA VAL A 42 2.10 -7.82 15.26
C VAL A 42 2.16 -9.34 15.45
N ARG A 43 1.68 -10.14 14.50
CA ARG A 43 1.75 -11.61 14.53
C ARG A 43 3.20 -12.12 14.63
N ARG A 44 4.12 -11.57 13.82
CA ARG A 44 5.55 -11.91 13.87
C ARG A 44 6.24 -11.47 15.16
N HIS A 45 5.63 -10.56 15.93
CA HIS A 45 6.09 -10.14 17.26
C HIS A 45 5.60 -11.05 18.40
N GLY A 46 5.04 -12.21 18.06
CA GLY A 46 4.71 -13.29 19.00
C GLY A 46 3.32 -13.18 19.64
N PHE A 47 2.46 -12.32 19.13
CA PHE A 47 1.06 -12.23 19.58
C PHE A 47 0.21 -13.32 18.94
N SER A 48 -0.80 -13.79 19.68
CA SER A 48 -1.80 -14.71 19.14
C SER A 48 -2.60 -14.06 18.00
N LYS A 49 -3.37 -14.86 17.27
CA LYS A 49 -4.25 -14.34 16.21
C LYS A 49 -5.21 -13.29 16.79
N GLU A 50 -5.89 -13.65 17.86
CA GLU A 50 -6.91 -12.84 18.52
C GLU A 50 -6.29 -11.56 19.10
N ASP A 51 -5.14 -11.66 19.79
CA ASP A 51 -4.45 -10.49 20.31
C ASP A 51 -3.97 -9.56 19.18
N ALA A 52 -3.49 -10.12 18.06
CA ALA A 52 -3.03 -9.31 16.93
C ALA A 52 -4.18 -8.58 16.22
N GLU A 53 -5.35 -9.20 16.11
CA GLU A 53 -6.57 -8.56 15.59
C GLU A 53 -6.98 -7.39 16.50
N ASP A 54 -7.08 -7.64 17.80
CA ASP A 54 -7.48 -6.64 18.80
C ASP A 54 -6.49 -5.46 18.87
N LEU A 55 -5.19 -5.75 18.93
CA LEU A 55 -4.14 -4.73 19.00
C LEU A 55 -4.08 -3.88 17.73
N THR A 56 -4.29 -4.51 16.55
CA THR A 56 -4.30 -3.78 15.28
C THR A 56 -5.53 -2.87 15.20
N GLN A 57 -6.72 -3.36 15.57
CA GLN A 57 -7.93 -2.53 15.63
C GLN A 57 -7.80 -1.37 16.61
N ALA A 58 -7.34 -1.64 17.83
CA ALA A 58 -7.16 -0.62 18.87
C ALA A 58 -6.11 0.43 18.48
N PHE A 59 -5.02 0.01 17.80
CA PHE A 59 -4.03 0.92 17.26
C PHE A 59 -4.65 1.90 16.25
N PHE A 60 -5.42 1.40 15.28
CA PHE A 60 -6.08 2.28 14.30
C PHE A 60 -7.13 3.18 14.92
N ALA A 61 -7.92 2.69 15.88
CA ALA A 61 -8.86 3.52 16.62
C ALA A 61 -8.16 4.69 17.32
N MET A 62 -7.07 4.40 18.04
CA MET A 62 -6.25 5.41 18.72
C MET A 62 -5.61 6.40 17.72
N LEU A 63 -5.16 5.93 16.57
CA LEU A 63 -4.58 6.77 15.52
C LEU A 63 -5.61 7.73 14.91
N LEU A 64 -6.82 7.21 14.63
CA LEU A 64 -7.96 7.98 14.11
C LEU A 64 -8.45 9.03 15.12
N GLU A 65 -8.43 8.70 16.43
CA GLU A 65 -8.83 9.62 17.50
C GLU A 65 -7.82 10.75 17.71
N ARG A 66 -6.52 10.45 17.66
CA ARG A 66 -5.48 11.45 17.93
C ARG A 66 -5.43 12.56 16.90
N ARG A 67 -5.75 12.28 15.63
CA ARG A 67 -5.75 13.22 14.48
C ARG A 67 -4.48 14.08 14.30
N ASP A 68 -3.45 13.88 15.10
CA ASP A 68 -2.20 14.62 15.11
C ASP A 68 -1.06 13.74 14.58
N PHE A 69 -0.49 14.19 13.46
CA PHE A 69 0.58 13.51 12.75
C PHE A 69 1.84 14.37 12.70
N THR A 70 2.08 15.23 13.69
CA THR A 70 3.31 16.03 13.83
C THR A 70 4.58 15.18 13.71
N ALA A 71 4.56 13.95 14.21
CA ALA A 71 5.66 13.00 14.09
C ALA A 71 5.97 12.53 12.65
N LEU A 72 5.06 12.70 11.68
CA LEU A 72 5.39 12.45 10.26
C LEU A 72 6.55 13.32 9.78
N LYS A 73 6.70 14.54 10.31
CA LYS A 73 7.84 15.41 9.97
C LYS A 73 9.16 14.86 10.51
N GLN A 74 9.11 14.11 11.63
CA GLN A 74 10.30 13.50 12.24
C GLN A 74 10.77 12.28 11.44
N GLU A 75 9.84 11.55 10.83
CA GLU A 75 10.11 10.38 9.97
C GLU A 75 10.41 10.76 8.52
N ASN A 76 11.03 11.93 8.32
CA ASN A 76 11.32 12.52 7.02
C ASN A 76 10.11 12.53 6.06
N GLY A 77 8.89 12.63 6.59
CA GLY A 77 7.69 12.70 5.75
C GLY A 77 7.18 11.38 5.20
N ARG A 78 7.70 10.23 5.64
CA ARG A 78 7.27 8.90 5.14
C ARG A 78 6.19 8.30 6.03
N PHE A 79 5.01 8.09 5.47
CA PHE A 79 3.87 7.59 6.23
C PHE A 79 4.07 6.16 6.76
N ARG A 80 4.70 5.27 5.98
CA ARG A 80 4.99 3.89 6.43
C ARG A 80 5.91 3.84 7.65
N ALA A 81 6.96 4.66 7.67
CA ALA A 81 7.94 4.69 8.74
C ALA A 81 7.30 5.21 10.03
N PHE A 82 6.52 6.28 9.90
CA PHE A 82 5.69 6.79 10.99
C PHE A 82 4.70 5.75 11.54
N LEU A 83 3.96 5.04 10.67
CA LEU A 83 3.01 4.02 11.13
C LEU A 83 3.72 2.90 11.90
N LEU A 84 4.85 2.41 11.39
CA LEU A 84 5.62 1.36 12.05
C LEU A 84 6.20 1.84 13.40
N ALA A 85 6.76 3.05 13.45
CA ALA A 85 7.27 3.65 14.68
C ALA A 85 6.15 3.86 15.72
N ALA A 86 4.99 4.38 15.28
CA ALA A 86 3.81 4.56 16.12
C ALA A 86 3.29 3.22 16.66
N LEU A 87 3.25 2.17 15.82
CA LEU A 87 2.85 0.82 16.25
C LEU A 87 3.84 0.24 17.26
N LYS A 88 5.15 0.34 17.02
CA LYS A 88 6.19 -0.11 17.96
C LYS A 88 6.02 0.53 19.34
N ASN A 89 5.82 1.85 19.37
CA ASN A 89 5.56 2.59 20.60
C ASN A 89 4.24 2.18 21.26
N TYR A 90 3.19 1.93 20.47
CA TYR A 90 1.91 1.44 20.99
C TYR A 90 2.05 0.06 21.65
N LEU A 91 2.68 -0.90 20.98
CA LEU A 91 2.89 -2.25 21.51
C LEU A 91 3.77 -2.25 22.77
N ALA A 92 4.78 -1.38 22.84
CA ALA A 92 5.59 -1.21 24.05
C ALA A 92 4.73 -0.72 25.23
N ASN A 93 3.89 0.30 25.01
CA ASN A 93 2.97 0.81 26.03
C ASN A 93 1.93 -0.24 26.46
N GLU A 94 1.42 -1.05 25.54
CA GLU A 94 0.45 -2.11 25.87
C GLU A 94 1.09 -3.24 26.68
N ARG A 95 2.35 -3.62 26.40
CA ARG A 95 3.10 -4.55 27.24
C ARG A 95 3.29 -4.00 28.67
N ASP A 96 3.60 -2.71 28.80
CA ASP A 96 3.73 -2.02 30.10
C ASP A 96 2.40 -1.89 30.86
N ARG A 97 1.26 -1.80 30.15
CA ARG A 97 -0.10 -1.78 30.72
C ARG A 97 -0.60 -3.17 31.09
N ALA A 98 -0.32 -4.18 30.29
CA ALA A 98 -0.65 -5.57 30.61
C ALA A 98 0.06 -6.06 31.88
N GLY A 99 1.29 -5.57 32.13
CA GLY A 99 2.01 -5.77 33.39
C GLY A 99 1.41 -5.03 34.60
N ARG A 100 0.49 -4.07 34.38
CA ARG A 100 -0.14 -3.22 35.40
C ARG A 100 -1.68 -3.31 35.35
N LYS A 101 -2.24 -4.50 35.62
CA LYS A 101 -3.69 -4.80 35.82
C LYS A 101 -4.64 -4.47 34.64
N LYS A 102 -5.13 -5.52 33.97
CA LYS A 102 -6.24 -5.48 33.00
C LYS A 102 -7.57 -5.02 33.66
N ARG A 103 -8.19 -3.97 33.13
CA ARG A 103 -9.65 -3.79 33.05
C ARG A 103 -10.02 -3.25 31.69
N GLY A 104 -11.08 -3.83 31.12
CA GLY A 104 -11.44 -3.80 29.71
C GLY A 104 -11.44 -2.41 29.06
N SER A 105 -10.79 -2.33 27.92
CA SER A 105 -10.93 -1.23 26.99
C SER A 105 -12.03 -1.61 26.00
N HIS A 106 -13.11 -0.84 25.99
CA HIS A 106 -14.13 -0.91 24.95
C HIS A 106 -13.48 -0.46 23.63
N ILE A 107 -13.14 -1.40 22.76
CA ILE A 107 -12.66 -1.10 21.41
C ILE A 107 -13.88 -0.90 20.52
N THR A 108 -13.97 0.28 19.89
CA THR A 108 -14.90 0.53 18.79
C THR A 108 -14.41 -0.28 17.60
N HIS A 109 -15.14 -1.34 17.24
CA HIS A 109 -14.76 -2.21 16.13
C HIS A 109 -14.87 -1.47 14.79
N PHE A 110 -13.75 -1.36 14.08
CA PHE A 110 -13.72 -0.99 12.67
C PHE A 110 -13.84 -2.25 11.80
N SER A 111 -14.55 -2.15 10.68
CA SER A 111 -14.71 -3.25 9.72
C SER A 111 -13.42 -3.49 8.94
N LEU A 112 -12.45 -4.19 9.53
CA LEU A 112 -11.28 -4.73 8.85
C LEU A 112 -11.62 -6.14 8.31
N ASP A 113 -11.05 -6.53 7.16
CA ASP A 113 -11.20 -7.87 6.56
C ASP A 113 -10.34 -8.91 7.31
N LEU A 114 -10.67 -9.16 8.58
CA LEU A 114 -9.91 -10.07 9.45
C LEU A 114 -10.18 -11.55 9.16
N GLN A 115 -11.28 -11.87 8.48
CA GLN A 115 -11.72 -13.26 8.26
C GLN A 115 -10.69 -14.07 7.45
N SER A 116 -9.99 -13.41 6.52
CA SER A 116 -9.02 -14.06 5.62
C SER A 116 -7.57 -13.89 6.08
N ALA A 117 -7.31 -13.01 7.06
CA ALA A 117 -5.97 -12.51 7.38
C ALA A 117 -5.01 -13.61 7.87
N ASP A 118 -5.48 -14.54 8.70
CA ASP A 118 -4.65 -15.62 9.25
C ASP A 118 -4.23 -16.64 8.18
N SER A 119 -5.12 -16.92 7.22
CA SER A 119 -4.78 -17.80 6.09
C SER A 119 -3.68 -17.18 5.22
N THR A 120 -3.79 -15.88 4.91
CA THR A 120 -2.76 -15.14 4.18
C THR A 120 -1.45 -15.06 4.96
N PHE A 121 -1.52 -14.87 6.28
CA PHE A 121 -0.35 -14.81 7.15
C PHE A 121 0.41 -16.14 7.17
N GLN A 122 -0.30 -17.28 7.35
CA GLN A 122 0.33 -18.60 7.39
C GLN A 122 1.06 -18.95 6.08
N ILE A 123 0.56 -18.49 4.93
CA ILE A 123 1.22 -18.64 3.63
C ILE A 123 2.50 -17.79 3.55
N ALA A 124 2.48 -16.57 4.09
CA ALA A 124 3.59 -15.63 4.05
C ALA A 124 4.68 -15.89 5.13
N ASP A 125 4.31 -16.45 6.28
CA ASP A 125 5.19 -16.68 7.44
C ASP A 125 6.17 -17.84 7.25
N ALA A 126 6.02 -18.64 6.18
CA ALA A 126 6.99 -19.66 5.77
C ALA A 126 8.38 -19.09 5.41
N THR A 127 8.54 -17.75 5.42
CA THR A 127 9.80 -17.06 5.14
C THR A 127 10.42 -16.46 6.42
N THR A 128 11.67 -16.84 6.71
CA THR A 128 12.48 -16.38 7.85
C THR A 128 12.98 -14.94 7.68
N ILE A 129 12.05 -14.00 7.49
CA ILE A 129 12.35 -12.58 7.27
C ILE A 129 12.16 -11.83 8.59
N ALA A 130 13.04 -10.87 8.89
CA ALA A 130 12.88 -10.00 10.05
C ALA A 130 11.55 -9.24 10.00
N PRO A 131 10.86 -8.98 11.14
CA PRO A 131 9.53 -8.36 11.15
C PRO A 131 9.44 -7.03 10.40
N ASP A 132 10.47 -6.17 10.50
CA ASP A 132 10.52 -4.89 9.79
C ASP A 132 10.58 -5.08 8.27
N ALA A 133 11.39 -6.03 7.78
CA ALA A 133 11.48 -6.35 6.35
C ALA A 133 10.21 -7.06 5.84
N ALA A 134 9.56 -7.86 6.68
CA ALA A 134 8.26 -8.44 6.36
C ALA A 134 7.18 -7.35 6.25
N TYR A 135 7.17 -6.36 7.13
CA TYR A 135 6.28 -5.21 7.04
C TYR A 135 6.47 -4.44 5.72
N ASP A 136 7.72 -4.12 5.37
CA ASP A 136 8.02 -3.41 4.12
C ASP A 136 7.59 -4.21 2.89
N ARG A 137 7.78 -5.53 2.90
CA ARG A 137 7.33 -6.42 1.83
C ARG A 137 5.80 -6.47 1.72
N GLU A 138 5.08 -6.63 2.82
CA GLU A 138 3.61 -6.68 2.80
C GLU A 138 3.01 -5.34 2.37
N TRP A 139 3.62 -4.23 2.81
CA TRP A 139 3.25 -2.91 2.32
C TRP A 139 3.46 -2.80 0.80
N ALA A 140 4.61 -3.26 0.30
CA ALA A 140 4.91 -3.23 -1.12
C ALA A 140 3.90 -4.07 -1.91
N VAL A 141 3.55 -5.28 -1.45
CA VAL A 141 2.50 -6.11 -2.08
C VAL A 141 1.15 -5.40 -2.12
N ALA A 142 0.71 -4.81 -1.01
CA ALA A 142 -0.55 -4.08 -0.95
C ALA A 142 -0.57 -2.87 -1.90
N LEU A 143 0.55 -2.14 -1.99
CA LEU A 143 0.72 -1.01 -2.90
C LEU A 143 0.67 -1.45 -4.37
N LEU A 144 1.40 -2.51 -4.73
CA LEU A 144 1.39 -3.07 -6.09
C LEU A 144 -0.01 -3.56 -6.48
N GLY A 145 -0.73 -4.20 -5.56
CA GLY A 145 -2.12 -4.62 -5.76
C GLY A 145 -3.03 -3.44 -6.13
N ARG A 146 -2.94 -2.32 -5.41
CA ARG A 146 -3.72 -1.10 -5.72
C ARG A 146 -3.38 -0.52 -7.09
N VAL A 147 -2.10 -0.48 -7.45
CA VAL A 147 -1.67 0.01 -8.77
C VAL A 147 -2.25 -0.85 -9.89
N ILE A 148 -2.26 -2.17 -9.73
CA ILE A 148 -2.85 -3.11 -10.69
C ILE A 148 -4.37 -2.92 -10.78
N SER A 149 -5.07 -2.80 -9.65
CA SER A 149 -6.53 -2.55 -9.64
C SER A 149 -6.89 -1.25 -10.35
N ARG A 150 -6.17 -0.16 -10.07
CA ARG A 150 -6.40 1.13 -10.74
C ARG A 150 -6.11 1.05 -12.25
N LEU A 151 -5.07 0.32 -12.64
CA LEU A 151 -4.76 0.09 -14.06
C LEU A 151 -5.85 -0.75 -14.75
N GLN A 152 -6.46 -1.70 -14.03
CA GLN A 152 -7.61 -2.47 -14.51
C GLN A 152 -8.85 -1.59 -14.69
N GLU A 153 -9.14 -0.72 -13.72
CA GLU A 153 -10.26 0.23 -13.79
C GLU A 153 -10.13 1.17 -15.01
N GLU A 154 -8.92 1.71 -15.25
CA GLU A 154 -8.64 2.52 -16.45
C GLU A 154 -8.84 1.71 -17.74
N ALA A 155 -8.40 0.45 -17.76
CA ALA A 155 -8.57 -0.42 -18.92
C ALA A 155 -10.05 -0.75 -19.18
N VAL A 156 -10.86 -0.94 -18.14
CA VAL A 156 -12.31 -1.15 -18.26
C VAL A 156 -13.00 0.09 -18.82
N ALA A 157 -12.67 1.27 -18.29
CA ALA A 157 -13.22 2.54 -18.77
C ALA A 157 -12.93 2.79 -20.26
N ASP A 158 -11.75 2.36 -20.72
CA ASP A 158 -11.31 2.44 -22.11
C ASP A 158 -11.84 1.31 -23.02
N SER A 159 -12.72 0.43 -22.52
CA SER A 159 -13.18 -0.79 -23.22
C SER A 159 -12.06 -1.73 -23.66
N LYS A 160 -10.97 -1.80 -22.87
CA LYS A 160 -9.76 -2.61 -23.10
C LYS A 160 -9.54 -3.67 -22.02
N ALA A 161 -10.58 -4.06 -21.27
CA ALA A 161 -10.48 -5.01 -20.15
C ALA A 161 -9.88 -6.37 -20.55
N GLU A 162 -10.36 -6.96 -21.66
CA GLU A 162 -9.87 -8.26 -22.15
C GLU A 162 -8.39 -8.21 -22.53
N ARG A 163 -7.97 -7.12 -23.18
CA ARG A 163 -6.57 -6.88 -23.52
C ARG A 163 -5.71 -6.69 -22.26
N PHE A 164 -6.23 -6.00 -21.25
CA PHE A 164 -5.53 -5.85 -19.98
C PHE A 164 -5.32 -7.19 -19.28
N GLU A 165 -6.34 -8.04 -19.22
CA GLU A 165 -6.26 -9.37 -18.61
C GLU A 165 -5.18 -10.25 -19.24
N HIS A 166 -5.03 -10.20 -20.57
CA HIS A 166 -3.96 -10.92 -21.27
C HIS A 166 -2.59 -10.27 -21.09
N LEU A 167 -2.52 -8.94 -21.00
CA LEU A 167 -1.24 -8.23 -20.93
C LEU A 167 -0.68 -8.05 -19.52
N LYS A 168 -1.50 -8.17 -18.47
CA LYS A 168 -1.06 -7.95 -17.08
C LYS A 168 0.03 -8.91 -16.64
N ALA A 169 0.04 -10.15 -17.16
CA ALA A 169 1.09 -11.12 -16.89
C ALA A 169 2.48 -10.62 -17.35
N TYR A 170 2.53 -9.76 -18.38
CA TYR A 170 3.78 -9.19 -18.89
C TYR A 170 4.25 -7.94 -18.13
N LEU A 171 3.55 -7.52 -17.06
CA LEU A 171 4.02 -6.42 -16.21
C LEU A 171 5.26 -6.83 -15.39
N THR A 172 5.26 -8.06 -14.88
CA THR A 172 6.29 -8.58 -13.96
C THR A 172 7.36 -9.41 -14.66
N VAL A 173 7.09 -9.93 -15.86
CA VAL A 173 8.03 -10.77 -16.64
C VAL A 173 9.17 -9.94 -17.22
N GLY A 174 10.42 -10.45 -17.18
CA GLY A 174 11.57 -9.77 -17.77
C GLY A 174 11.38 -9.53 -19.27
N ARG A 175 11.92 -8.42 -19.84
CA ARG A 175 11.76 -8.12 -21.29
C ARG A 175 12.21 -9.28 -22.20
N SER A 176 13.19 -10.06 -21.75
CA SER A 176 13.77 -11.21 -22.45
C SER A 176 12.95 -12.49 -22.36
N GLU A 177 11.94 -12.54 -21.49
CA GLU A 177 11.12 -13.73 -21.23
C GLU A 177 9.75 -13.67 -21.93
N ILE A 178 9.42 -12.54 -22.56
CA ILE A 178 8.12 -12.34 -23.22
C ILE A 178 8.17 -12.90 -24.63
N ARG A 179 7.37 -13.94 -24.88
CA ARG A 179 7.11 -14.46 -26.23
C ARG A 179 6.02 -13.66 -26.91
N TYR A 180 6.39 -12.52 -27.50
CA TYR A 180 5.45 -11.60 -28.14
C TYR A 180 4.63 -12.25 -29.27
N ALA A 181 5.18 -13.24 -29.96
CA ALA A 181 4.47 -14.01 -30.99
C ALA A 181 3.27 -14.81 -30.44
N GLU A 182 3.39 -15.44 -29.26
CA GLU A 182 2.28 -16.19 -28.63
C GLU A 182 1.20 -15.22 -28.15
N ALA A 183 1.61 -14.09 -27.56
CA ALA A 183 0.70 -13.03 -27.14
C ALA A 183 -0.08 -12.42 -28.32
N ALA A 184 0.57 -12.24 -29.46
CA ALA A 184 -0.02 -11.72 -30.70
C ALA A 184 -1.16 -12.63 -31.22
N VAL A 185 -0.92 -13.94 -31.23
CA VAL A 185 -1.94 -14.93 -31.61
C VAL A 185 -3.13 -14.88 -30.65
N SER A 186 -2.88 -14.86 -29.33
CA SER A 186 -3.96 -14.83 -28.32
C SER A 186 -4.83 -13.57 -28.39
N LEU A 187 -4.25 -12.45 -28.83
CA LEU A 187 -4.92 -11.14 -28.87
C LEU A 187 -5.45 -10.78 -30.27
N GLY A 188 -5.19 -11.61 -31.29
CA GLY A 188 -5.51 -11.26 -32.68
C GLY A 188 -4.80 -10.00 -33.17
N MET A 189 -3.59 -9.72 -32.67
CA MET A 189 -2.81 -8.52 -32.97
C MET A 189 -1.53 -8.86 -33.72
N ASP A 190 -0.90 -7.87 -34.36
CA ASP A 190 0.49 -8.04 -34.81
C ASP A 190 1.47 -7.96 -33.63
N GLU A 191 2.60 -8.65 -33.75
CA GLU A 191 3.63 -8.71 -32.70
C GLU A 191 4.17 -7.32 -32.32
N GLY A 192 4.30 -6.42 -33.30
CA GLY A 192 4.69 -5.03 -33.09
C GLY A 192 3.65 -4.25 -32.29
N ALA A 193 2.36 -4.41 -32.57
CA ALA A 193 1.28 -3.79 -31.80
C ALA A 193 1.22 -4.34 -30.37
N VAL A 194 1.47 -5.63 -30.14
CA VAL A 194 1.61 -6.19 -28.78
C VAL A 194 2.80 -5.57 -28.05
N ARG A 195 3.95 -5.42 -28.72
CA ARG A 195 5.13 -4.80 -28.11
C ARG A 195 4.86 -3.35 -27.68
N VAL A 196 4.17 -2.58 -28.53
CA VAL A 196 3.73 -1.21 -28.21
C VAL A 196 2.71 -1.22 -27.07
N ALA A 197 1.79 -2.18 -27.06
CA ALA A 197 0.80 -2.36 -25.98
C ALA A 197 1.47 -2.53 -24.63
N VAL A 198 2.41 -3.49 -24.53
CA VAL A 198 3.15 -3.79 -23.30
C VAL A 198 3.98 -2.58 -22.88
N HIS A 199 4.60 -1.88 -23.83
CA HIS A 199 5.37 -0.67 -23.52
C HIS A 199 4.49 0.42 -22.90
N ARG A 200 3.33 0.70 -23.49
CA ARG A 200 2.37 1.68 -22.96
C ARG A 200 1.84 1.26 -21.60
N LEU A 201 1.49 -0.02 -21.42
CA LEU A 201 1.00 -0.56 -20.17
C LEU A 201 2.04 -0.41 -19.05
N ARG A 202 3.31 -0.76 -19.31
CA ARG A 202 4.41 -0.58 -18.36
C ARG A 202 4.70 0.89 -18.05
N LYS A 203 4.56 1.77 -19.04
CA LYS A 203 4.69 3.22 -18.82
C LYS A 203 3.61 3.69 -17.86
N ARG A 204 2.34 3.35 -18.12
CA ARG A 204 1.21 3.72 -17.28
C ARG A 204 1.30 3.15 -15.87
N TYR A 205 1.70 1.88 -15.75
CA TYR A 205 1.97 1.23 -14.48
C TYR A 205 3.00 2.00 -13.64
N ARG A 206 4.11 2.47 -14.24
CA ARG A 206 5.12 3.27 -13.52
C ARG A 206 4.59 4.64 -13.10
N GLU A 207 3.77 5.28 -13.93
CA GLU A 207 3.12 6.56 -13.60
C GLU A 207 2.21 6.36 -12.38
N LEU A 208 1.32 5.36 -12.42
CA LEU A 208 0.43 5.04 -11.30
C LEU A 208 1.19 4.64 -10.03
N LEU A 209 2.28 3.88 -10.16
CA LEU A 209 3.12 3.51 -9.03
C LEU A 209 3.77 4.75 -8.38
N LYS A 210 4.30 5.67 -9.19
CA LYS A 210 4.83 6.95 -8.70
C LYS A 210 3.75 7.77 -8.00
N ASP A 211 2.55 7.82 -8.58
CA ASP A 211 1.42 8.54 -8.01
C ASP A 211 1.01 7.96 -6.65
N GLU A 212 0.86 6.63 -6.53
CA GLU A 212 0.48 5.99 -5.27
C GLU A 212 1.57 6.14 -4.19
N VAL A 213 2.86 6.10 -4.57
CA VAL A 213 3.95 6.39 -3.62
C VAL A 213 3.92 7.85 -3.18
N ALA A 214 3.78 8.79 -4.12
CA ALA A 214 3.71 10.22 -3.82
C ALA A 214 2.56 10.55 -2.86
N GLN A 215 1.42 9.85 -2.98
CA GLN A 215 0.28 9.99 -2.08
C GLN A 215 0.60 9.68 -0.61
N THR A 216 1.64 8.88 -0.35
CA THR A 216 2.07 8.44 0.99
C THR A 216 3.21 9.28 1.57
N LEU A 217 3.68 10.28 0.82
CA LEU A 217 4.81 11.13 1.18
C LEU A 217 4.33 12.56 1.48
N SER A 218 4.98 13.22 2.44
CA SER A 218 4.77 14.66 2.64
C SER A 218 5.53 15.53 1.65
N ASP A 219 6.61 15.00 1.06
CA ASP A 219 7.43 15.66 0.03
C ASP A 219 7.50 14.78 -1.24
N PRO A 220 6.96 15.24 -2.38
CA PRO A 220 7.04 14.53 -3.65
C PRO A 220 8.46 14.30 -4.17
N ALA A 221 9.47 15.05 -3.71
CA ALA A 221 10.86 14.86 -4.13
C ALA A 221 11.43 13.50 -3.68
N MET A 222 10.82 12.86 -2.68
CA MET A 222 11.28 11.57 -2.12
C MET A 222 10.76 10.34 -2.87
N VAL A 223 9.97 10.51 -3.93
CA VAL A 223 9.33 9.39 -4.65
C VAL A 223 10.35 8.39 -5.18
N GLU A 224 11.44 8.85 -5.80
CA GLU A 224 12.45 7.96 -6.37
C GLU A 224 13.19 7.16 -5.29
N GLU A 225 13.46 7.79 -4.15
CA GLU A 225 14.10 7.12 -3.02
C GLU A 225 13.18 6.06 -2.41
N GLU A 226 11.90 6.38 -2.23
CA GLU A 226 10.93 5.43 -1.67
C GLU A 226 10.63 4.28 -2.64
N LEU A 227 10.66 4.52 -3.95
CA LEU A 227 10.60 3.47 -4.97
C LEU A 227 11.80 2.52 -4.90
N ALA A 228 13.00 3.03 -4.63
CA ALA A 228 14.18 2.18 -4.46
C ALA A 228 14.02 1.25 -3.23
N VAL A 229 13.46 1.76 -2.13
CA VAL A 229 13.15 0.94 -0.94
C VAL A 229 12.11 -0.13 -1.27
N LEU A 230 11.05 0.23 -1.99
CA LEU A 230 10.01 -0.71 -2.44
C LEU A 230 10.61 -1.85 -3.26
N LEU A 231 11.48 -1.55 -4.21
CA LEU A 231 12.16 -2.56 -5.04
C LEU A 231 13.08 -3.44 -4.20
N GLY A 232 13.77 -2.85 -3.21
CA GLY A 232 14.62 -3.58 -2.26
C GLY A 232 13.86 -4.57 -1.39
N ALA A 233 12.57 -4.34 -1.13
CA ALA A 233 11.74 -5.27 -0.35
C ALA A 233 11.44 -6.62 -1.06
N PHE A 234 11.72 -6.70 -2.37
CA PHE A 234 11.59 -7.91 -3.19
C PHE A 234 12.92 -8.52 -3.63
N ALA A 235 14.05 -7.92 -3.25
CA ALA A 235 15.40 -8.40 -3.55
C ALA A 235 15.89 -9.40 -2.49
#